data_AF-A0A1F8Q9B4-F1
#
_entry.id   AF-A0A1F8Q9B4-F1
#
_cell.length_a   1.000
_cell.length_b   1.000
_cell.length_c   1.000
_cell.angle_alpha   90.00
_cell.angle_beta   90.00
_cell.angle_gamma   90.00
#
_symmetry.space_group_name_H-M   'P 1'
#
loop_
_entity.id
_entity.type
_entity.pdbx_description
1 polymer ?
#
loop_
_entity_poly.entity_id
_entity_poly.type
_entity_poly.pdbx_seq_one_letter_code
_entity_poly.pdbx_strand_id
1 'polypeptide(L)'
;MAEKPVTLVLPAGGTRTADVPDDVEVKELIPELTTSLELPTTGPDGRPISYRLDSKALGRELHEDETLQVAGVPNDDRLMITADITAG
;
A
#
# COMPACT_ATOMS: atom_id res chain seq x y z
N MET A 1 0.67 15.99 -9.71
CA MET A 1 1.64 15.30 -8.87
C MET A 1 1.98 16.12 -7.65
N ALA A 2 1.23 15.87 -6.56
CA ALA A 2 1.66 16.22 -5.23
C ALA A 2 2.13 14.94 -4.55
N GLU A 3 3.21 15.03 -3.79
CA GLU A 3 3.64 13.92 -2.95
C GLU A 3 2.99 14.07 -1.58
N LYS A 4 2.46 12.96 -1.07
CA LYS A 4 1.92 12.87 0.29
C LYS A 4 2.93 12.17 1.18
N PRO A 5 3.38 12.84 2.26
CA PRO A 5 4.14 12.14 3.29
C PRO A 5 3.18 11.16 3.97
N VAL A 6 3.55 9.88 4.01
CA VAL A 6 2.78 8.83 4.68
C VAL A 6 3.69 7.94 5.49
N THR A 7 3.11 7.27 6.48
CA THR A 7 3.77 6.20 7.21
C THR A 7 3.25 4.85 6.70
N LEU A 8 4.10 4.10 6.02
CA LEU A 8 3.81 2.74 5.56
C LEU A 8 4.01 1.77 6.72
N VAL A 9 3.01 0.97 7.04
CA VAL A 9 3.08 -0.11 8.04
C VAL A 9 3.28 -1.43 7.28
N LEU A 10 4.39 -2.11 7.52
CA LEU A 10 4.79 -3.28 6.73
C LEU A 10 4.11 -4.57 7.24
N PRO A 11 3.85 -5.56 6.36
CA PRO A 11 3.21 -6.82 6.74
C PRO A 11 4.02 -7.63 7.78
N ALA A 12 5.35 -7.57 7.69
CA ALA A 12 6.27 -8.23 8.62
C ALA A 12 6.41 -7.50 9.96
N GLY A 13 5.74 -6.36 10.12
CA GLY A 13 5.89 -5.44 11.24
C GLY A 13 6.88 -4.30 10.95
N GLY A 14 6.84 -3.28 11.80
CA GLY A 14 7.60 -2.05 11.62
C GLY A 14 6.89 -1.03 10.72
N THR A 15 7.49 0.15 10.62
CA THR A 15 6.95 1.29 9.87
C THR A 15 8.05 2.01 9.11
N ARG A 16 7.73 2.55 7.94
CA ARG A 16 8.64 3.39 7.14
C ARG A 16 7.92 4.64 6.65
N THR A 17 8.55 5.79 6.78
CA THR A 17 8.05 7.03 6.18
C THR A 17 8.45 7.11 4.72
N ALA A 18 7.53 7.52 3.85
CA ALA A 18 7.77 7.71 2.43
C ALA A 18 6.89 8.84 1.88
N ASP A 19 7.39 9.50 0.86
CA ASP A 19 6.63 10.43 0.04
C ASP A 19 6.03 9.66 -1.14
N VAL A 20 4.71 9.66 -1.24
CA VAL A 20 3.96 8.83 -2.20
C VAL A 20 3.13 9.72 -3.11
N PRO A 21 3.16 9.53 -4.44
CA PRO A 21 2.34 10.32 -5.35
C PRO A 21 0.85 10.11 -5.07
N ASP A 22 0.10 11.21 -5.05
CA ASP A 22 -1.33 11.18 -4.74
C ASP A 22 -2.26 10.99 -5.94
N ASP A 23 -1.70 11.05 -7.15
CA ASP A 23 -2.40 10.98 -8.44
C ASP A 23 -2.21 9.64 -9.17
N VAL A 24 -1.47 8.69 -8.58
CA VAL A 24 -1.30 7.33 -9.12
C VAL A 24 -2.37 6.40 -8.55
N GLU A 25 -2.95 5.55 -9.41
CA GLU A 25 -3.92 4.55 -9.00
C GLU A 25 -3.27 3.49 -8.11
N VAL A 26 -4.00 3.02 -7.09
CA VAL A 26 -3.49 2.05 -6.11
C VAL A 26 -2.93 0.78 -6.77
N LYS A 27 -3.54 0.30 -7.85
CA LYS A 27 -3.06 -0.88 -8.60
C LYS A 27 -1.68 -0.70 -9.24
N GLU A 28 -1.31 0.53 -9.59
CA GLU A 28 0.00 0.87 -10.13
C GLU A 28 0.99 1.23 -9.01
N LEU A 29 0.48 1.85 -7.93
CA LEU A 29 1.27 2.23 -6.78
C LEU A 29 1.79 1.00 -6.00
N ILE A 30 1.00 -0.05 -5.84
CA ILE A 30 1.38 -1.23 -5.06
C ILE A 30 2.64 -1.92 -5.62
N PRO A 31 2.75 -2.24 -6.92
CA PRO A 31 3.98 -2.79 -7.50
C PRO A 31 5.23 -1.95 -7.22
N GLU A 32 5.13 -0.63 -7.32
CA GLU A 32 6.23 0.29 -7.03
C GLU A 32 6.63 0.26 -5.54
N LEU A 33 5.64 0.28 -4.64
CA LEU A 33 5.88 0.16 -3.20
C LEU A 33 6.50 -1.19 -2.83
N THR A 34 5.99 -2.30 -3.39
CA THR A 34 6.54 -3.64 -3.12
C THR A 34 7.99 -3.76 -3.57
N THR A 35 8.35 -3.15 -4.69
CA THR A 35 9.73 -3.11 -5.19
C THR A 35 10.62 -2.24 -4.30
N SER A 36 10.20 -1.01 -3.99
CA SER A 36 10.96 -0.06 -3.16
C SER A 36 11.17 -0.52 -1.72
N LEU A 37 10.22 -1.28 -1.18
CA LEU A 37 10.24 -1.83 0.18
C LEU A 37 10.80 -3.26 0.24
N GLU A 38 11.22 -3.82 -0.89
CA GLU A 38 11.74 -5.19 -1.01
C GLU A 38 10.79 -6.24 -0.40
N LEU A 39 9.49 -6.06 -0.63
CA LEU A 39 8.47 -6.98 -0.11
C LEU A 39 8.47 -8.31 -0.89
N PRO A 40 8.21 -9.45 -0.23
CA PRO A 40 8.13 -10.75 -0.90
C PRO A 40 7.07 -10.78 -2.02
N THR A 41 7.47 -11.07 -3.25
CA THR A 41 6.52 -11.21 -4.37
C THR A 41 5.97 -12.61 -4.52
N THR A 42 6.58 -13.60 -3.87
CA THR A 42 6.20 -15.02 -3.92
C THR A 42 6.00 -15.56 -2.50
N GLY A 43 4.85 -16.21 -2.28
CA GLY A 43 4.45 -16.82 -1.03
C GLY A 43 5.21 -18.11 -0.72
N PRO A 44 5.09 -18.62 0.51
CA PRO A 44 5.73 -19.88 0.93
C PRO A 44 5.20 -21.10 0.16
N ASP A 45 4.03 -20.98 -0.47
CA ASP A 45 3.40 -21.97 -1.33
C ASP A 45 3.82 -21.86 -2.81
N GLY A 46 4.71 -20.91 -3.14
CA GLY A 46 5.18 -20.64 -4.49
C GLY A 46 4.22 -19.81 -5.35
N ARG A 47 3.13 -19.28 -4.80
CA ARG A 47 2.17 -18.44 -5.54
C ARG A 47 2.53 -16.95 -5.43
N PRO A 48 2.15 -16.11 -6.41
CA PRO A 48 2.31 -14.66 -6.28
C PRO A 48 1.56 -14.12 -5.08
N ILE A 49 2.17 -13.19 -4.35
CA ILE A 49 1.51 -12.46 -3.26
C ILE A 49 0.83 -11.23 -3.84
N SER A 50 -0.48 -11.11 -3.60
CA SER A 50 -1.19 -9.85 -3.81
C SER A 50 -1.05 -8.99 -2.56
N TYR A 51 -0.86 -7.69 -2.75
CA TYR A 51 -0.84 -6.73 -1.65
C TYR A 51 -2.03 -5.79 -1.77
N ARG A 52 -2.49 -5.28 -0.64
CA ARG A 52 -3.51 -4.22 -0.56
C ARG A 52 -3.07 -3.13 0.41
N LEU A 53 -3.71 -1.96 0.28
CA LEU A 53 -3.46 -0.79 1.11
C LEU A 53 -4.71 -0.43 1.92
N ASP A 54 -4.57 -0.40 3.23
CA ASP A 54 -5.61 0.07 4.15
C ASP A 54 -5.21 1.44 4.73
N SER A 55 -6.05 2.45 4.59
CA SER A 55 -5.84 3.75 5.24
C SER A 55 -6.37 3.70 6.68
N LYS A 56 -5.50 4.02 7.65
CA LYS A 56 -5.93 4.12 9.05
C LYS A 56 -6.82 5.33 9.31
N ALA A 57 -6.54 6.48 8.69
CA ALA A 57 -7.38 7.66 8.85
C ALA A 57 -8.78 7.48 8.24
N LEU A 58 -8.88 6.81 7.08
CA LEU A 58 -10.17 6.53 6.44
C LEU A 58 -10.89 5.32 7.05
N GLY A 59 -10.15 4.43 7.73
CA GLY A 59 -10.71 3.24 8.36
C GLY A 59 -11.19 2.18 7.36
N ARG A 60 -10.68 2.20 6.13
CA ARG A 60 -11.05 1.28 5.05
C ARG A 60 -9.88 0.96 4.13
N GLU A 61 -10.05 -0.12 3.37
CA GLU A 61 -9.20 -0.46 2.23
C GLU A 61 -9.36 0.56 1.11
N LEU A 62 -8.25 0.84 0.42
CA LEU A 62 -8.23 1.63 -0.81
C LEU A 62 -8.45 0.71 -2.02
N HIS A 63 -9.41 1.07 -2.86
CA HIS A 63 -9.73 0.39 -4.10
C HIS A 63 -8.60 0.51 -5.13
N GLU A 64 -8.43 -0.52 -5.95
CA GLU A 64 -7.35 -0.60 -6.92
C GLU A 64 -7.39 0.52 -7.99
N ASP A 65 -8.59 1.02 -8.31
CA ASP A 65 -8.83 2.09 -9.29
C ASP A 65 -8.90 3.51 -8.66
N GLU A 66 -8.74 3.65 -7.34
CA GLU A 66 -8.68 4.98 -6.72
C GLU A 66 -7.25 5.47 -6.54
N THR A 67 -7.07 6.79 -6.49
CA THR A 67 -5.80 7.42 -6.11
C THR A 67 -5.88 7.90 -4.67
N LEU A 68 -4.74 8.19 -4.01
CA LEU A 68 -4.76 8.73 -2.65
C LEU A 68 -5.50 10.06 -2.57
N GLN A 69 -5.43 10.87 -3.64
CA GLN A 69 -6.16 12.13 -3.76
C GLN A 69 -7.67 11.91 -3.83
N VAL A 70 -8.15 11.01 -4.71
CA VAL A 70 -9.58 10.72 -4.88
C VAL A 70 -10.17 10.07 -3.62
N ALA A 71 -9.40 9.19 -2.98
CA ALA A 71 -9.76 8.57 -1.71
C ALA A 71 -9.87 9.56 -0.54
N GLY A 72 -9.23 10.73 -0.66
CA GLY A 72 -9.14 11.72 0.41
C GLY A 72 -8.15 11.36 1.52
N VAL A 73 -7.07 10.63 1.18
CA VAL A 73 -6.03 10.26 2.16
C VAL A 73 -5.33 11.52 2.69
N PRO A 74 -5.33 11.75 4.02
CA PRO A 74 -4.68 12.92 4.60
C PRO A 74 -3.15 12.78 4.58
N ASN A 75 -2.45 13.90 4.72
CA ASN A 75 -1.02 13.88 4.94
C ASN A 75 -0.72 13.22 6.30
N ASP A 76 0.45 12.57 6.39
CA ASP A 76 0.92 11.82 7.55
C ASP A 76 0.03 10.62 7.94
N ASP A 77 -0.86 10.17 7.05
CA ASP A 77 -1.66 8.97 7.28
C ASP A 77 -0.77 7.72 7.43
N ARG A 78 -1.31 6.73 8.12
CA ARG A 78 -0.75 5.39 8.22
C ARG A 78 -1.43 4.50 7.20
N LEU A 79 -0.69 4.17 6.14
CA LEU A 79 -1.12 3.20 5.14
C LEU A 79 -0.58 1.82 5.54
N MET A 80 -1.48 0.89 5.83
CA MET A 80 -1.14 -0.47 6.20
C MET A 80 -1.05 -1.32 4.94
N ILE A 81 0.11 -1.94 4.72
CA ILE A 81 0.30 -2.87 3.63
C ILE A 81 -0.03 -4.26 4.15
N THR A 82 -1.03 -4.91 3.57
CA THR A 82 -1.45 -6.26 3.95
C THR A 82 -1.20 -7.21 2.78
N ALA A 83 -0.57 -8.36 3.05
CA ALA A 83 -0.48 -9.45 2.08
C ALA A 83 -1.84 -10.16 2.01
N ASP A 84 -2.47 -10.14 0.84
CA ASP A 84 -3.62 -10.95 0.52
C ASP A 84 -3.16 -12.31 0.01
N ILE A 85 -3.01 -13.24 0.97
CA ILE A 85 -2.73 -14.64 0.66
C ILE A 85 -4.10 -15.32 0.58
N THR A 86 -4.65 -15.44 -0.62
CA THR A 86 -5.82 -16.29 -0.85
C THR A 86 -5.41 -17.73 -0.55
N ALA A 87 -5.69 -18.19 0.67
CA ALA A 87 -5.66 -19.61 1.03
C ALA A 87 -6.74 -20.29 0.20
N GLY A 88 -6.34 -20.86 -0.94
CA GLY A 88 -7.21 -21.67 -1.80
C GLY A 88 -7.64 -22.96 -1.12
#